data_AF-A0A9D6D344-F1
#
_entry.id   AF-A0A9D6D344-F1
#
_cell.length_a   1.000
_cell.length_b   1.000
_cell.length_c   1.000
_cell.angle_alpha   90.00
_cell.angle_beta   90.00
_cell.angle_gamma   90.00
#
_symmetry.space_group_name_H-M   'P 1'
#
loop_
_entity.id
_entity.type
_entity.pdbx_description
1 polymer ?
#
loop_
_entity_poly.entity_id
_entity_poly.type
_entity_poly.pdbx_seq_one_letter_code
_entity_poly.pdbx_strand_id
1 'polypeptide(L)'
;MDAFDDELDGQGEVEAGPPGDSTRRYLSEIGKARLLTAAGEIELATRVEAGQTELRRALAAVPFAVAALTHLAARVKTRERPLEELVLFPEGEPAPARVRAVMAGLGRVTRLAEAIGERHRVARRRG
;
A
#
# COMPACT_ATOMS: atom_id res chain seq x y z
N MET A 1 -8.01 -16.49 -19.05
CA MET A 1 -7.89 -15.70 -20.28
C MET A 1 -8.73 -14.46 -20.04
N ASP A 2 -8.03 -13.33 -19.95
CA ASP A 2 -8.39 -12.11 -19.22
C ASP A 2 -9.67 -11.43 -19.70
N ALA A 3 -10.53 -11.03 -18.76
CA ALA A 3 -11.62 -10.08 -18.99
C ALA A 3 -11.15 -8.61 -18.96
N PHE A 4 -9.83 -8.38 -19.03
CA PHE A 4 -9.20 -7.06 -19.03
C PHE A 4 -8.46 -6.74 -20.33
N ASP A 5 -8.70 -7.52 -21.38
CA ASP A 5 -8.19 -7.24 -22.73
C ASP A 5 -9.22 -6.46 -23.58
N ASP A 6 -10.16 -5.77 -22.93
CA ASP A 6 -11.04 -4.80 -23.59
C ASP A 6 -10.28 -3.48 -23.71
N GLU A 7 -9.40 -3.45 -24.71
CA GLU A 7 -9.17 -2.31 -25.61
C GLU A 7 -9.16 -0.94 -24.92
N LEU A 8 -8.04 -0.59 -24.29
CA LEU A 8 -7.69 0.81 -24.09
C LEU A 8 -7.37 1.41 -25.46
N ASP A 9 -8.42 1.80 -26.17
CA ASP A 9 -8.38 2.50 -27.45
C ASP A 9 -7.79 3.90 -27.23
N GLY A 10 -6.47 3.93 -27.07
CA GLY A 10 -5.65 5.11 -26.88
C GLY A 10 -5.40 5.81 -28.21
N GLN A 11 -6.45 6.40 -28.79
CA GLN A 11 -6.31 7.46 -29.79
C GLN A 11 -7.20 8.65 -29.41
N GLY A 12 -6.81 9.33 -28.35
CA GLY A 12 -7.28 10.69 -28.07
C GLY A 12 -6.09 11.62 -28.13
N GLU A 13 -5.74 12.11 -29.32
CA GLU A 13 -4.90 13.30 -29.43
C GLU A 13 -5.48 14.38 -28.52
N VAL A 14 -4.66 14.90 -27.61
CA VAL A 14 -5.06 16.02 -26.75
C VAL A 14 -5.02 17.27 -27.61
N GLU A 15 -5.99 17.43 -28.50
CA GLU A 15 -6.22 18.72 -29.14
C GLU A 15 -6.61 19.69 -28.03
N ALA A 16 -5.75 20.68 -27.79
CA ALA A 16 -6.01 21.77 -26.86
C ALA A 16 -7.09 22.67 -27.46
N GLY A 17 -8.36 22.26 -27.30
CA GLY A 17 -9.51 23.09 -27.61
C GLY A 17 -9.51 24.38 -26.79
N PRO A 18 -10.29 25.40 -27.20
CA PRO A 18 -10.29 26.72 -26.56
C PRO A 18 -10.48 26.64 -25.03
N PRO A 19 -9.93 27.61 -24.25
CA PRO A 19 -9.89 27.56 -22.78
C PRO A 19 -11.22 27.31 -22.03
N GLY A 20 -12.36 27.50 -22.70
CA GLY A 20 -13.70 27.26 -22.15
C GLY A 20 -14.24 25.82 -22.28
N ASP A 21 -13.51 24.92 -22.94
CA ASP A 21 -13.98 23.55 -23.26
C ASP A 21 -13.45 22.47 -22.29
N SER A 22 -12.69 22.85 -21.26
CA SER A 22 -12.08 21.90 -20.32
C SER A 22 -13.13 21.07 -19.55
N THR A 23 -14.23 21.71 -19.15
CA THR A 23 -15.34 21.03 -18.47
C THR A 23 -16.09 20.09 -19.40
N ARG A 24 -16.43 20.53 -20.62
CA ARG A 24 -17.14 19.68 -21.59
C ARG A 24 -16.25 18.52 -22.03
N ARG A 25 -14.95 18.73 -22.24
CA ARG A 25 -13.97 17.66 -22.46
C ARG A 25 -13.94 16.66 -21.31
N TYR A 26 -13.82 17.13 -20.07
CA TYR A 26 -13.82 16.26 -18.90
C TYR A 26 -15.10 15.42 -18.82
N LEU A 27 -16.27 16.04 -18.97
CA LEU A 27 -17.57 15.35 -18.94
C LEU A 27 -17.70 14.34 -20.08
N SER A 28 -17.20 14.67 -21.27
CA SER A 28 -17.20 13.76 -22.42
C SER A 28 -16.28 12.56 -22.18
N GLU A 29 -15.14 12.72 -21.51
CA GLU A 29 -14.23 11.61 -21.21
C GLU A 29 -14.78 10.71 -20.09
N ILE A 30 -15.25 11.28 -18.98
CA ILE A 30 -15.82 10.47 -17.89
C ILE A 30 -17.12 9.77 -18.31
N GLY A 31 -17.87 10.34 -19.27
CA GLY A 31 -19.10 9.76 -19.79
C GLY A 31 -18.91 8.52 -20.66
N LYS A 32 -17.69 8.27 -21.16
CA LYS A 32 -17.35 7.04 -21.89
C LYS A 32 -17.19 5.83 -20.95
N ALA A 33 -16.82 6.06 -19.69
CA ALA A 33 -16.63 4.99 -18.72
C ALA A 33 -17.98 4.46 -18.22
N ARG A 34 -18.17 3.14 -18.31
CA ARG A 34 -19.38 2.49 -17.76
C ARG A 34 -19.36 2.52 -16.23
N LEU A 35 -20.53 2.68 -15.63
CA LEU A 35 -20.69 2.57 -14.19
C LEU A 35 -20.36 1.15 -13.72
N LEU A 36 -19.81 1.04 -12.50
CA LEU A 36 -19.53 -0.25 -11.90
C LEU A 36 -20.82 -0.95 -11.52
N THR A 37 -20.85 -2.27 -11.75
CA THR A 37 -21.84 -3.15 -11.13
C THR A 37 -21.36 -3.54 -9.73
N ALA A 38 -22.25 -3.99 -8.85
CA ALA A 38 -21.87 -4.49 -7.54
C ALA A 38 -20.82 -5.63 -7.63
N ALA A 39 -20.91 -6.49 -8.66
CA ALA A 39 -19.91 -7.52 -8.91
C ALA A 39 -18.55 -6.92 -9.32
N GLY A 40 -18.56 -5.89 -10.17
CA GLY A 40 -17.35 -5.17 -10.57
C GLY A 40 -16.68 -4.43 -9.41
N GLU A 41 -17.45 -3.87 -8.47
CA GLU A 41 -16.91 -3.28 -7.24
C GLU A 41 -16.19 -4.32 -6.38
N ILE A 42 -16.79 -5.50 -6.20
CA ILE A 42 -16.18 -6.60 -5.43
C ILE A 42 -14.90 -7.08 -6.10
N GLU A 43 -14.90 -7.24 -7.43
CA GLU A 43 -13.72 -7.65 -8.17
C GLU A 43 -12.58 -6.64 -8.03
N LEU A 44 -12.87 -5.36 -8.18
CA LEU A 44 -11.89 -4.29 -8.02
C LEU A 44 -11.31 -4.28 -6.60
N ALA A 45 -12.16 -4.36 -5.58
CA ALA A 45 -11.73 -4.44 -4.19
C ALA A 45 -10.80 -5.64 -3.95
N THR A 46 -11.19 -6.81 -4.46
CA THR A 46 -10.39 -8.04 -4.35
C THR A 46 -9.02 -7.89 -5.01
N ARG A 47 -8.96 -7.29 -6.20
CA ARG A 47 -7.70 -7.03 -6.90
C ARG A 47 -6.80 -6.06 -6.14
N VAL A 48 -7.37 -5.00 -5.57
CA VAL A 48 -6.63 -4.04 -4.73
C VAL A 48 -6.06 -4.73 -3.49
N GLU A 49 -6.86 -5.54 -2.79
CA GLU A 49 -6.42 -6.29 -1.61
C GLU A 49 -5.31 -7.31 -1.93
N ALA A 50 -5.44 -7.99 -3.06
CA ALA A 50 -4.42 -8.92 -3.56
C ALA A 50 -3.10 -8.19 -3.84
N GLY A 51 -3.14 -7.06 -4.56
CA GLY A 51 -1.96 -6.25 -4.86
C GLY A 51 -1.29 -5.69 -3.60
N GLN A 52 -2.08 -5.24 -2.61
CA GLN A 52 -1.55 -4.81 -1.32
C GLN A 52 -0.86 -5.96 -0.57
N THR A 53 -1.42 -7.17 -0.64
CA THR A 53 -0.83 -8.36 -0.01
C THR A 53 0.49 -8.74 -0.67
N GLU A 54 0.55 -8.69 -2.00
CA GLU A 54 1.77 -8.92 -2.76
C GLU A 54 2.87 -7.90 -2.41
N LEU A 55 2.52 -6.61 -2.37
CA LEU A 55 3.44 -5.55 -1.97
C LEU A 55 4.01 -5.79 -0.55
N ARG A 56 3.15 -6.14 0.41
CA ARG A 56 3.60 -6.45 1.79
C ARG A 56 4.58 -7.63 1.82
N ARG A 57 4.33 -8.68 1.04
CA ARG A 57 5.23 -9.85 0.93
C ARG A 57 6.56 -9.46 0.30
N ALA A 58 6.54 -8.68 -0.78
CA ALA A 58 7.75 -8.20 -1.44
C ALA A 58 8.61 -7.36 -0.49
N LEU A 59 8.00 -6.41 0.22
CA LEU A 59 8.70 -5.59 1.22
C LEU A 59 9.27 -6.43 2.37
N ALA A 60 8.51 -7.43 2.85
CA ALA A 60 8.97 -8.32 3.91
C ALA A 60 10.14 -9.23 3.47
N ALA A 61 10.29 -9.49 2.17
CA ALA A 61 11.39 -10.27 1.63
C ALA A 61 12.70 -9.47 1.48
N VAL A 62 12.65 -8.14 1.58
CA VAL A 62 13.83 -7.27 1.47
C VAL A 62 14.41 -7.01 2.87
N PRO A 63 15.60 -7.55 3.22
CA PRO A 63 16.14 -7.44 4.57
C PRO A 63 16.35 -5.99 5.02
N PHE A 64 16.78 -5.12 4.11
CA PHE A 64 16.98 -3.70 4.38
C PHE A 64 15.68 -2.98 4.74
N ALA A 65 14.58 -3.28 4.04
CA ALA A 65 13.27 -2.67 4.30
C ALA A 65 12.74 -3.06 5.68
N VAL A 66 12.87 -4.34 6.04
CA VAL A 66 12.47 -4.83 7.37
C VAL A 66 13.34 -4.19 8.47
N ALA A 67 14.65 -4.07 8.27
CA ALA A 67 15.55 -3.43 9.21
C ALA A 67 15.24 -1.93 9.42
N ALA A 68 14.96 -1.20 8.33
CA ALA A 68 14.56 0.20 8.41
C ALA A 68 13.26 0.38 9.21
N LEU A 69 12.26 -0.47 8.94
CA LEU A 69 10.98 -0.46 9.65
C LEU A 69 11.14 -0.75 11.14
N THR A 70 11.89 -1.79 11.51
CA THR A 70 12.08 -2.15 12.93
C THR A 70 12.91 -1.12 13.69
N HIS A 71 13.87 -0.48 13.02
CA HIS A 71 14.64 0.63 13.59
C HIS A 71 13.73 1.84 13.89
N LEU A 72 12.90 2.25 12.93
CA LEU A 72 11.96 3.35 13.16
C LEU A 72 10.95 3.01 14.26
N ALA A 73 10.43 1.77 14.27
CA ALA A 73 9.52 1.30 15.31
C ALA A 73 10.14 1.34 16.71
N ALA A 74 11.44 1.04 16.84
CA ALA A 74 12.16 1.15 18.11
C ALA A 74 12.20 2.59 18.62
N ARG A 75 12.48 3.56 17.74
CA ARG A 75 12.54 5.00 18.09
C ARG A 75 11.17 5.57 18.49
N VAL A 76 10.11 5.10 17.84
CA VAL A 76 8.73 5.43 18.24
C VAL A 76 8.41 4.84 19.62
N LYS A 77 8.84 3.60 19.88
CA LYS A 77 8.64 2.95 21.19
C LYS A 77 9.39 3.64 22.33
N THR A 78 10.58 4.19 22.09
CA THR A 78 11.36 4.96 23.07
C THR A 78 10.89 6.42 23.21
N ARG A 79 9.85 6.83 22.48
CA ARG A 79 9.34 8.22 22.40
C ARG A 79 10.35 9.24 21.86
N GLU A 80 11.37 8.80 21.15
CA GLU A 80 12.29 9.70 20.45
C GLU A 80 11.66 10.31 19.19
N ARG A 81 10.67 9.63 18.61
CA ARG A 81 9.98 10.04 17.38
C ARG A 81 8.47 9.85 17.51
N PRO A 82 7.66 10.75 16.94
CA PRO A 82 6.20 10.61 16.91
C PRO A 82 5.75 9.40 16.08
N LEU A 83 4.61 8.81 16.43
CA LEU A 83 4.05 7.64 15.71
C LEU A 83 3.60 8.01 14.29
N GLU A 84 3.23 9.26 14.10
CA GLU A 84 2.74 9.87 12.85
C GLU A 84 3.78 9.82 11.74
N GLU A 85 5.07 9.73 12.09
CA GLU A 85 6.14 9.52 11.10
C GLU A 85 6.21 8.08 10.56
N LEU A 86 5.68 7.11 11.31
CA LEU A 86 5.67 5.70 10.92
C LEU A 86 4.30 5.28 10.38
N VAL A 87 3.22 5.89 10.84
CA VAL A 87 1.84 5.52 10.50
C VAL A 87 1.03 6.74 10.10
N LEU A 88 0.46 6.69 8.90
CA LEU A 88 -0.53 7.67 8.47
C LEU A 88 -1.92 7.30 9.02
N PHE A 89 -2.56 8.24 9.71
CA PHE A 89 -3.94 8.14 10.16
C PHE A 89 -4.82 9.08 9.33
N PRO A 90 -5.55 8.60 8.30
CA PRO A 90 -6.28 9.46 7.38
C PRO A 90 -7.47 10.18 8.02
N GLU A 91 -7.99 9.67 9.14
CA GLU A 91 -9.16 10.21 9.85
C GLU A 91 -8.77 11.16 11.01
N GLY A 92 -7.52 11.64 11.04
CA GLY A 92 -7.01 12.50 12.12
C GLY A 92 -6.41 11.70 13.29
N GLU A 93 -6.56 12.20 14.52
CA GLU A 93 -5.95 11.58 15.70
C GLU A 93 -6.52 10.16 15.96
N PRO A 94 -5.66 9.13 16.02
CA PRO A 94 -6.13 7.77 16.21
C PRO A 94 -6.62 7.54 17.64
N ALA A 95 -7.72 6.79 17.77
CA ALA A 95 -8.17 6.30 19.07
C ALA A 95 -7.02 5.54 19.79
N PRO A 96 -6.87 5.68 21.12
CA PRO A 96 -5.79 5.03 21.86
C PRO A 96 -5.72 3.50 21.67
N ALA A 97 -6.87 2.86 21.43
CA ALA A 97 -6.92 1.43 21.10
C ALA A 97 -6.24 1.09 19.77
N ARG A 98 -6.41 1.93 18.74
CA ARG A 98 -5.78 1.77 17.43
C ARG A 98 -4.27 1.95 17.53
N VAL A 99 -3.82 2.97 18.28
CA VAL A 99 -2.39 3.18 18.59
C VAL A 99 -1.79 1.94 19.24
N ARG A 100 -2.42 1.40 20.29
CA ARG A 100 -1.96 0.18 20.97
C ARG A 100 -1.89 -1.01 20.01
N ALA A 101 -2.89 -1.19 19.15
CA ALA A 101 -2.93 -2.28 18.19
C ALA A 101 -1.77 -2.20 17.18
N VAL A 102 -1.47 -0.99 16.68
CA VAL A 102 -0.35 -0.76 15.76
C VAL A 102 0.99 -1.04 16.46
N MET A 103 1.18 -0.53 17.68
CA MET A 103 2.40 -0.79 18.46
C MET A 103 2.58 -2.28 18.75
N ALA A 104 1.50 -3.01 19.06
CA ALA A 104 1.54 -4.46 19.23
C ALA A 104 1.91 -5.18 17.91
N GLY A 105 1.41 -4.69 16.77
CA GLY A 105 1.75 -5.18 15.44
C GLY A 105 3.23 -5.01 15.12
N LEU A 106 3.79 -3.82 15.33
CA LEU A 106 5.21 -3.53 15.14
C LEU A 106 6.08 -4.41 16.04
N GLY A 107 5.69 -4.59 17.30
CA GLY A 107 6.37 -5.51 18.21
C GLY A 107 6.37 -6.97 17.75
N ARG A 108 5.34 -7.43 17.01
CA ARG A 108 5.36 -8.76 16.38
C ARG A 108 6.33 -8.80 15.20
N VAL A 109 6.35 -7.76 14.36
CA VAL A 109 7.27 -7.67 13.22
C VAL A 109 8.72 -7.71 13.69
N THR A 110 9.08 -6.92 14.71
CA THR A 110 10.43 -6.91 15.28
C THR A 110 10.85 -8.30 15.77
N ARG A 111 9.99 -8.99 16.54
CA ARG A 111 10.29 -10.36 17.03
C ARG A 111 10.49 -11.36 15.91
N LEU A 112 9.68 -11.30 14.85
CA LEU A 112 9.81 -12.18 13.69
C LEU A 112 11.09 -11.89 12.92
N ALA A 113 11.43 -10.61 12.73
CA ALA A 113 12.66 -10.19 12.06
C ALA A 113 13.91 -10.69 12.80
N GLU A 114 13.92 -10.59 14.14
CA GLU A 114 14.99 -11.13 14.99
C GLU A 114 15.12 -12.66 14.86
N ALA A 115 13.99 -13.38 14.93
CA ALA A 115 13.97 -14.84 14.80
C ALA A 115 14.45 -15.32 13.42
N ILE A 116 14.06 -14.62 12.35
CA ILE A 116 14.51 -14.89 10.97
C ILE A 116 16.02 -14.63 10.86
N GLY A 117 16.48 -13.49 11.37
CA GLY A 117 17.90 -13.13 11.37
C GLY A 117 18.77 -14.15 12.08
N GLU A 118 18.33 -14.65 13.24
CA GLU A 118 19.07 -15.66 14.00
C GLU A 118 19.16 -17.00 13.25
N ARG A 119 18.06 -17.45 12.63
CA ARG A 119 18.07 -18.65 11.77
C ARG A 119 19.07 -18.51 10.62
N HIS A 120 19.11 -17.35 9.96
CA HIS A 120 20.07 -17.09 8.89
C HIS A 120 21.52 -17.08 9.38
N ARG A 121 21.80 -16.54 10.59
CA ARG A 121 23.14 -16.56 11.19
C ARG A 121 23.60 -17.98 11.53
N VAL A 122 22.73 -18.78 12.16
CA VAL A 122 23.05 -20.17 12.51
C VAL A 122 23.30 -21.02 11.25
N ALA A 123 22.50 -20.82 10.20
CA ALA A 123 22.69 -21.50 8.92
C ALA A 123 24.04 -21.15 8.28
N ARG A 124 24.47 -19.88 8.33
CA ARG A 124 25.75 -19.41 7.79
C ARG A 124 26.99 -19.86 8.58
N ARG A 125 26.86 -20.25 9.85
CA ARG A 125 27.98 -20.75 10.67
C ARG A 125 28.24 -22.26 10.51
N ARG A 126 27.33 -23.00 9.87
CA ARG A 126 27.39 -24.46 9.72
C ARG A 126 27.83 -24.95 8.35
N GLY A 127 27.95 -24.05 7.37
CA GLY A 127 28.56 -24.32 6.06
C GLY A 127 29.91 -23.65 5.98
#